data_AF-A0A7L3IYA1-F1
#
_entry.id   AF-A0A7L3IYA1-F1
#
_cell.length_a   1.000
_cell.length_b   1.000
_cell.length_c   1.000
_cell.angle_alpha   90.00
_cell.angle_beta   90.00
_cell.angle_gamma   90.00
#
_symmetry.space_group_name_H-M   'P 1'
#
loop_
_entity.id
_entity.type
_entity.pdbx_description
1 polymer ?
#
loop_
_entity_poly.entity_id
_entity_poly.type
_entity_poly.pdbx_seq_one_letter_code
_entity_poly.pdbx_strand_id
1 'polypeptide(L)'
;MEGTESRSGTSSSVVADWSLVFGTLCSVILPVLITLWCSFQRSRRQVLIRDIFRKSKHDWHYTDLFGQPSYCCVCAQHILQGAFCNCCGLRVSEGCLKKADQLFLCKEIMMRSSGGAHSSMPHHWIRGNVPLCSCCMICKQQCGTQPKLCDYRCVWCQYTVHDECMMDCLKTEECTFGEFRDLIIPPYYLSTINQMRKDKRTNYEKVVPYCRKHWMPVIILANTRSGNNMGETLLGEFKILLNPVQVFDLSKIAPAKALQLCTLLPCNAVRVLVCGGDGTVGWVLDAIDEMKIK
;
A
#
# COMPACT_ATOMS: atom_id res chain seq x y z
N MET A 1 -94.11 2.42 -18.01
CA MET A 1 -93.37 1.68 -16.95
C MET A 1 -91.91 1.98 -17.16
N GLU A 2 -91.41 2.90 -16.33
CA GLU A 2 -89.99 3.22 -16.17
C GLU A 2 -89.24 1.96 -15.70
N GLY A 3 -88.07 1.73 -16.30
CA GLY A 3 -87.19 0.61 -15.97
C GLY A 3 -85.76 1.10 -15.87
N THR A 4 -85.43 1.64 -14.70
CA THR A 4 -84.14 1.54 -13.98
C THR A 4 -82.83 1.74 -14.74
N GLU A 5 -82.22 2.89 -14.50
CA GLU A 5 -80.77 3.09 -14.51
C GLU A 5 -80.08 2.01 -13.65
N SER A 6 -79.06 1.34 -14.20
CA SER A 6 -78.07 0.62 -13.41
C SER A 6 -76.68 1.23 -13.64
N ARG A 7 -76.30 2.14 -12.73
CA ARG A 7 -74.92 2.58 -12.49
C ARG A 7 -74.06 1.38 -12.12
N SER A 8 -73.21 0.90 -13.03
CA SER A 8 -72.18 -0.11 -12.71
C SER A 8 -70.78 0.21 -13.28
N GLY A 9 -70.53 1.43 -13.75
CA GLY A 9 -69.30 1.79 -14.46
C GLY A 9 -68.20 2.52 -13.66
N THR A 10 -68.38 2.78 -12.36
CA THR A 10 -67.51 3.75 -11.63
C THR A 10 -66.44 3.11 -10.73
N SER A 11 -66.53 1.82 -10.40
CA SER A 11 -65.58 1.17 -9.49
C SER A 11 -64.32 0.64 -10.18
N SER A 12 -64.43 0.24 -11.45
CA SER A 12 -63.32 -0.35 -12.22
C SER A 12 -62.29 0.67 -12.70
N SER A 13 -62.72 1.87 -13.08
CA SER A 13 -61.81 2.96 -13.52
C SER A 13 -60.98 3.51 -12.38
N VAL A 14 -61.59 3.69 -11.20
CA VAL A 14 -60.91 4.23 -10.01
C VAL A 14 -59.83 3.27 -9.53
N VAL A 15 -60.11 1.96 -9.49
CA VAL A 15 -59.12 0.93 -9.12
C VAL A 15 -57.96 0.85 -10.13
N ALA A 16 -58.24 1.07 -11.42
CA ALA A 16 -57.21 1.14 -12.45
C ALA A 16 -56.31 2.38 -12.29
N ASP A 17 -56.89 3.55 -11.98
CA ASP A 17 -56.12 4.78 -11.72
C ASP A 17 -55.26 4.65 -10.45
N TRP A 18 -55.78 4.08 -9.36
CA TRP A 18 -54.99 3.83 -8.15
C TRP A 18 -53.86 2.85 -8.37
N SER A 19 -54.04 1.83 -9.22
CA SER A 19 -52.97 0.88 -9.54
C SER A 19 -51.88 1.50 -10.42
N LEU A 20 -52.24 2.41 -11.34
CA LEU A 20 -51.31 3.22 -12.14
C LEU A 20 -50.53 4.22 -11.27
N VAL A 21 -51.20 4.93 -10.36
CA VAL A 21 -50.56 5.86 -9.41
C VAL A 21 -49.62 5.09 -8.48
N PHE A 22 -50.03 3.92 -7.98
CA PHE A 22 -49.18 3.08 -7.14
C PHE A 22 -47.96 2.55 -7.89
N GLY A 23 -48.14 2.02 -9.11
CA GLY A 23 -47.05 1.52 -9.95
C GLY A 23 -46.04 2.61 -10.30
N THR A 24 -46.51 3.83 -10.62
CA THR A 24 -45.64 4.98 -10.89
C THR A 24 -44.91 5.46 -9.63
N LEU A 25 -45.60 5.56 -8.47
CA LEU A 25 -44.96 5.89 -7.19
C LEU A 25 -43.87 4.87 -6.84
N CYS A 26 -44.16 3.59 -6.95
CA CYS A 26 -43.19 2.52 -6.71
C CYS A 26 -42.00 2.62 -7.67
N SER A 27 -42.22 2.88 -8.95
CA SER A 27 -41.15 2.99 -9.96
C SER A 27 -40.16 4.13 -9.67
N VAL A 28 -40.59 5.18 -8.94
CA VAL A 28 -39.73 6.30 -8.55
C VAL A 28 -39.15 6.11 -7.15
N ILE A 29 -39.98 5.68 -6.18
CA ILE A 29 -39.59 5.59 -4.77
C ILE A 29 -38.65 4.40 -4.53
N LEU A 30 -38.87 3.24 -5.15
CA LEU A 30 -37.99 2.07 -4.95
C LEU A 30 -36.53 2.36 -5.35
N PRO A 31 -36.23 2.91 -6.53
CA PRO A 31 -34.86 3.27 -6.88
C PRO A 31 -34.24 4.30 -5.95
N VAL A 32 -35.02 5.29 -5.48
CA VAL A 32 -34.54 6.29 -4.51
C VAL A 32 -34.21 5.62 -3.17
N LEU A 33 -35.06 4.74 -2.66
CA LEU A 33 -34.78 4.01 -1.43
C LEU A 33 -33.59 3.07 -1.58
N ILE A 34 -33.43 2.39 -2.73
CA ILE A 34 -32.29 1.54 -3.04
C ILE A 34 -31.00 2.37 -3.09
N THR A 35 -30.99 3.52 -3.77
CA THR A 35 -29.80 4.38 -3.85
C THR A 35 -29.41 4.97 -2.49
N LEU A 36 -30.40 5.40 -1.69
CA LEU A 36 -30.16 5.85 -0.31
C LEU A 36 -29.63 4.72 0.57
N TRP A 37 -30.20 3.52 0.46
CA TRP A 37 -29.72 2.33 1.18
C TRP A 37 -28.28 1.98 0.79
N CYS A 38 -27.99 1.93 -0.51
CA CYS A 38 -26.64 1.67 -1.04
C CYS A 38 -25.65 2.75 -0.59
N SER A 39 -26.04 4.02 -0.60
CA SER A 39 -25.22 5.14 -0.11
C SER A 39 -24.92 5.01 1.38
N PHE A 40 -25.94 4.73 2.19
CA PHE A 40 -25.77 4.53 3.63
C PHE A 40 -24.89 3.32 3.94
N GLN A 41 -25.11 2.20 3.24
CA GLN A 41 -24.30 1.00 3.39
C GLN A 41 -22.85 1.25 2.96
N ARG A 42 -22.62 1.99 1.86
CA ARG A 42 -21.29 2.41 1.41
C ARG A 42 -20.60 3.31 2.45
N SER A 43 -21.33 4.25 3.05
CA SER A 43 -20.80 5.12 4.11
C SER A 43 -20.37 4.31 5.35
N ARG A 44 -21.24 3.42 5.85
CA ARG A 44 -20.90 2.53 6.99
C ARG A 44 -19.69 1.65 6.69
N ARG A 45 -19.63 1.09 5.47
CA ARG A 45 -18.52 0.29 4.96
C ARG A 45 -17.20 1.07 4.97
N GLN A 46 -17.21 2.31 4.45
CA GLN A 46 -16.03 3.18 4.44
C GLN A 46 -15.51 3.51 5.85
N VAL A 47 -16.41 3.75 6.80
CA VAL A 47 -16.02 4.00 8.21
C VAL A 47 -15.32 2.78 8.80
N LEU A 48 -15.89 1.58 8.63
CA LEU A 48 -15.29 0.34 9.15
C LEU A 48 -13.89 0.10 8.57
N ILE A 49 -13.72 0.28 7.25
CA ILE A 49 -12.43 0.12 6.57
C ILE A 49 -11.42 1.14 7.11
N ARG A 50 -11.83 2.40 7.27
CA ARG A 50 -10.96 3.47 7.78
C ARG A 50 -10.48 3.20 9.21
N ASP A 51 -11.33 2.63 10.06
CA ASP A 51 -10.95 2.27 11.43
C ASP A 51 -9.89 1.15 11.48
N ILE A 52 -9.98 0.18 10.57
CA ILE A 52 -8.97 -0.87 10.42
C ILE A 52 -7.65 -0.24 9.97
N PHE A 53 -7.69 0.62 8.94
CA PHE A 53 -6.49 1.24 8.37
C PHE A 53 -5.74 2.08 9.40
N ARG A 54 -6.46 2.80 10.28
CA ARG A 54 -5.85 3.63 11.32
C ARG A 54 -5.03 2.85 12.36
N LYS A 55 -5.39 1.59 12.62
CA LYS A 55 -4.74 0.74 13.64
C LYS A 55 -3.75 -0.27 13.05
N SER A 56 -3.79 -0.43 11.74
CA SER A 56 -3.02 -1.43 11.01
C SER A 56 -1.52 -1.09 10.97
N LYS A 57 -0.68 -2.13 10.89
CA LYS A 57 0.75 -2.01 10.58
C LYS A 57 1.03 -1.94 9.08
N HIS A 58 0.01 -2.18 8.26
CA HIS A 58 0.05 -2.05 6.81
C HIS A 58 -0.45 -0.68 6.39
N ASP A 59 0.15 -0.14 5.34
CA ASP A 59 -0.34 1.09 4.69
C ASP A 59 -1.42 0.71 3.67
N TRP A 60 -2.60 0.36 4.17
CA TRP A 60 -3.70 -0.11 3.34
C TRP A 60 -4.34 1.01 2.52
N HIS A 61 -4.60 0.70 1.25
CA HIS A 61 -5.36 1.51 0.33
C HIS A 61 -6.46 0.66 -0.30
N TYR A 62 -7.66 1.21 -0.43
CA TYR A 62 -8.79 0.51 -1.06
C TYR A 62 -8.88 0.90 -2.55
N THR A 63 -9.20 -0.05 -3.43
CA THR A 63 -9.52 0.21 -4.83
C THR A 63 -10.80 -0.50 -5.24
N ASP A 64 -11.63 0.21 -6.00
CA ASP A 64 -12.85 -0.33 -6.61
C ASP A 64 -12.53 -1.20 -7.84
N LEU A 65 -11.34 -1.05 -8.43
CA LEU A 65 -10.88 -1.89 -9.54
C LEU A 65 -9.36 -2.02 -9.54
N PHE A 66 -8.84 -3.24 -9.50
CA PHE A 66 -7.44 -3.50 -9.75
C PHE A 66 -7.15 -3.40 -11.26
N GLY A 67 -6.11 -2.64 -11.63
CA GLY A 67 -5.70 -2.48 -13.03
C GLY A 67 -5.11 -3.74 -13.69
N GLN A 68 -4.89 -4.81 -12.91
CA GLN A 68 -4.43 -6.10 -13.40
C GLN A 68 -5.15 -7.25 -12.66
N PRO A 69 -5.26 -8.45 -13.26
CA PRO A 69 -5.81 -9.62 -12.59
C PRO A 69 -5.17 -9.81 -11.21
N SER A 70 -6.00 -9.83 -10.18
CA SER A 70 -5.54 -9.84 -8.79
C SER A 70 -6.24 -10.96 -8.03
N TYR A 71 -5.53 -11.57 -7.10
CA TYR A 71 -6.03 -12.65 -6.26
C TYR A 71 -5.86 -12.29 -4.80
N CYS A 72 -6.86 -12.61 -3.98
CA CYS A 72 -6.79 -12.37 -2.55
C CYS A 72 -5.74 -13.28 -1.92
N CYS A 73 -4.76 -12.69 -1.22
CA CYS A 73 -3.69 -13.46 -0.55
C CYS A 73 -4.18 -14.30 0.65
N VAL A 74 -5.45 -14.18 1.07
CA VAL A 74 -6.04 -14.97 2.16
C VAL A 74 -6.88 -16.14 1.63
N CYS A 75 -7.86 -15.87 0.75
CA CYS A 75 -8.77 -16.91 0.24
C CYS A 75 -8.37 -17.47 -1.13
N ALA A 76 -7.31 -16.93 -1.75
CA ALA A 76 -6.82 -17.28 -3.09
C ALA A 76 -7.82 -17.08 -4.25
N GLN A 77 -8.98 -16.49 -3.99
CA GLN A 77 -9.98 -16.19 -5.02
C GLN A 77 -9.59 -14.96 -5.84
N HIS A 78 -9.98 -14.93 -7.11
CA HIS A 78 -9.84 -13.76 -7.97
C HIS A 78 -10.67 -12.60 -7.42
N ILE A 79 -10.08 -11.41 -7.38
CA ILE A 79 -10.69 -10.19 -6.86
C ILE A 79 -10.58 -9.06 -7.88
N LEU A 80 -11.70 -8.41 -8.17
CA LEU A 80 -11.75 -7.19 -8.98
C LEU A 80 -11.53 -5.95 -8.12
N GLN A 81 -12.07 -5.97 -6.89
CA GLN A 81 -12.01 -4.87 -5.94
C GLN A 81 -11.51 -5.37 -4.57
N GLY A 82 -10.88 -4.50 -3.80
CA GLY A 82 -10.34 -4.86 -2.51
C GLY A 82 -9.35 -3.85 -1.96
N ALA A 83 -8.57 -4.28 -0.99
CA ALA A 83 -7.50 -3.47 -0.41
C ALA A 83 -6.13 -3.99 -0.84
N PHE A 84 -5.18 -3.08 -0.98
CA PHE A 84 -3.77 -3.40 -1.17
C PHE A 84 -2.89 -2.59 -0.22
N CYS A 85 -1.74 -3.13 0.16
CA CYS A 85 -0.79 -2.43 1.01
C CYS A 85 0.32 -1.76 0.19
N ASN A 86 0.53 -0.46 0.36
CA ASN A 86 1.56 0.31 -0.33
C ASN A 86 3.00 -0.07 0.06
N CYS A 87 3.21 -0.79 1.17
CA CYS A 87 4.54 -1.16 1.63
C CYS A 87 4.95 -2.56 1.17
N CYS A 88 4.08 -3.57 1.39
CA CYS A 88 4.40 -4.96 1.05
C CYS A 88 3.74 -5.44 -0.25
N GLY A 89 2.78 -4.70 -0.81
CA GLY A 89 2.05 -5.09 -2.02
C GLY A 89 1.03 -6.23 -1.81
N LEU A 90 0.70 -6.57 -0.56
CA LEU A 90 -0.34 -7.56 -0.23
C LEU A 90 -1.69 -7.11 -0.78
N ARG A 91 -2.44 -8.00 -1.46
CA ARG A 91 -3.77 -7.70 -2.01
C ARG A 91 -4.82 -8.62 -1.43
N VAL A 92 -5.93 -8.05 -0.98
CA VAL A 92 -6.97 -8.80 -0.27
C VAL A 92 -8.37 -8.34 -0.62
N SER A 93 -9.32 -9.28 -0.64
CA SER A 93 -10.73 -8.93 -0.67
C SER A 93 -11.10 -8.19 0.62
N GLU A 94 -12.14 -7.37 0.55
CA GLU A 94 -12.64 -6.64 1.72
C GLU A 94 -12.98 -7.57 2.90
N GLY A 95 -13.66 -8.70 2.64
CA GLY A 95 -14.02 -9.66 3.68
C GLY A 95 -12.81 -10.30 4.36
N CYS A 96 -11.67 -10.36 3.67
CA CYS A 96 -10.43 -10.93 4.19
C CYS A 96 -9.51 -9.90 4.86
N LEU A 97 -9.81 -8.60 4.79
CA LEU A 97 -8.92 -7.53 5.25
C LEU A 97 -8.48 -7.68 6.72
N LYS A 98 -9.43 -7.91 7.63
CA LYS A 98 -9.12 -8.10 9.06
C LYS A 98 -8.22 -9.31 9.32
N LYS A 99 -8.51 -10.42 8.63
CA LYS A 99 -7.74 -11.66 8.75
C LYS A 99 -6.33 -11.46 8.18
N ALA A 100 -6.20 -10.72 7.09
CA ALA A 100 -4.91 -10.41 6.49
C ALA A 100 -4.01 -9.58 7.42
N ASP A 101 -4.57 -8.58 8.10
CA ASP A 101 -3.83 -7.72 9.02
C ASP A 101 -3.21 -8.49 10.20
N GLN A 102 -3.85 -9.59 10.59
CA GLN A 102 -3.37 -10.48 11.66
C GLN A 102 -2.38 -11.53 11.18
N LEU A 103 -2.61 -12.09 9.98
CA LEU A 103 -1.81 -13.19 9.44
C LEU A 103 -0.49 -12.75 8.82
N PHE A 104 -0.47 -11.60 8.15
CA PHE A 104 0.69 -11.16 7.38
C PHE A 104 1.39 -10.00 8.06
N LEU A 105 2.72 -10.09 8.13
CA LEU A 105 3.56 -8.97 8.54
C LEU A 105 3.73 -7.99 7.37
N CYS A 106 3.85 -6.70 7.71
CA CYS A 106 4.20 -5.69 6.72
C CYS A 106 5.73 -5.54 6.61
N LYS A 107 6.18 -4.67 5.70
CA LYS A 107 7.58 -4.31 5.51
C LYS A 107 8.12 -3.65 6.78
N GLU A 108 9.06 -4.31 7.46
CA GLU A 108 9.60 -3.84 8.74
C GLU A 108 10.53 -2.64 8.55
N ILE A 109 10.24 -1.51 9.20
CA ILE A 109 11.08 -0.31 9.09
C ILE A 109 12.43 -0.51 9.81
N MET A 110 12.43 -1.20 10.95
CA MET A 110 13.62 -1.50 11.75
C MET A 110 13.61 -2.98 12.15
N MET A 111 14.79 -3.61 12.18
CA MET A 111 14.92 -5.01 12.60
C MET A 111 14.83 -5.11 14.13
N ARG A 112 14.14 -6.13 14.64
CA ARG A 112 14.13 -6.38 16.09
C ARG A 112 15.51 -6.84 16.54
N SER A 113 16.02 -6.23 17.60
CA SER A 113 17.35 -6.55 18.13
C SER A 113 17.35 -7.98 18.70
N SER A 114 17.81 -8.95 17.92
CA SER A 114 18.28 -10.22 18.45
C SER A 114 19.70 -9.97 18.96
N GLY A 115 20.01 -10.32 20.21
CA GLY A 115 21.26 -9.97 20.90
C GLY A 115 22.54 -10.63 20.37
N GLY A 116 22.74 -10.69 19.04
CA GLY A 116 23.93 -11.24 18.38
C GLY A 116 24.45 -10.32 17.27
N ALA A 117 25.76 -10.27 17.10
CA ALA A 117 26.50 -9.26 16.34
C ALA A 117 26.33 -9.27 14.80
N HIS A 118 25.61 -10.24 14.23
CA HIS A 118 25.34 -10.30 12.78
C HIS A 118 23.94 -10.87 12.52
N SER A 119 22.92 -10.02 12.49
CA SER A 119 21.60 -10.42 12.00
C SER A 119 21.56 -10.24 10.49
N SER A 120 21.74 -11.33 9.74
CA SER A 120 21.51 -11.32 8.30
C SER A 120 20.05 -11.03 7.99
N MET A 121 19.80 -10.35 6.87
CA MET A 121 18.45 -9.93 6.48
C MET A 121 17.72 -11.11 5.82
N PRO A 122 16.69 -11.71 6.44
CA PRO A 122 15.93 -12.76 5.77
C PRO A 122 15.08 -12.17 4.64
N HIS A 123 14.82 -12.99 3.62
CA HIS A 123 13.80 -12.65 2.64
C HIS A 123 12.42 -12.61 3.31
N HIS A 124 11.62 -11.60 2.97
CA HIS A 124 10.22 -11.51 3.38
C HIS A 124 9.35 -11.72 2.14
N TRP A 125 8.84 -12.94 2.00
CA TRP A 125 8.08 -13.39 0.84
C TRP A 125 6.58 -13.14 1.00
N ILE A 126 5.96 -12.63 -0.06
CA ILE A 126 4.51 -12.56 -0.25
C ILE A 126 4.15 -13.43 -1.44
N ARG A 127 3.15 -14.30 -1.26
CA ARG A 127 2.69 -15.21 -2.32
C ARG A 127 1.68 -14.51 -3.24
N GLY A 128 1.83 -14.74 -4.54
CA GLY A 128 0.91 -14.28 -5.57
C GLY A 128 1.02 -12.80 -5.92
N ASN A 129 0.22 -12.39 -6.90
CA ASN A 129 0.18 -11.02 -7.44
C ASN A 129 1.58 -10.50 -7.82
N VAL A 130 2.42 -11.38 -8.37
CA VAL A 130 3.76 -11.00 -8.84
C VAL A 130 3.63 -10.00 -10.00
N PRO A 131 4.56 -9.04 -10.12
CA PRO A 131 4.58 -8.09 -11.23
C PRO A 131 4.61 -8.79 -12.59
N LEU A 132 3.97 -8.17 -13.58
CA LEU A 132 4.03 -8.62 -14.97
C LEU A 132 5.48 -8.65 -15.45
N CYS A 133 5.79 -9.59 -16.33
CA CYS A 133 7.13 -9.77 -16.91
C CYS A 133 8.25 -10.01 -15.88
N SER A 134 7.91 -10.54 -14.69
CA SER A 134 8.91 -10.98 -13.71
C SER A 134 9.43 -12.39 -14.04
N CYS A 135 10.70 -12.64 -13.75
CA CYS A 135 11.35 -13.94 -14.00
C CYS A 135 11.84 -14.56 -12.69
N CYS A 136 11.70 -15.88 -12.58
CA CYS A 136 12.17 -16.63 -11.42
C CYS A 136 13.68 -16.47 -11.25
N MET A 137 14.13 -16.11 -10.05
CA MET A 137 15.56 -15.95 -9.78
C MET A 137 16.35 -17.26 -9.91
N ILE A 138 15.69 -18.41 -9.78
CA ILE A 138 16.30 -19.75 -9.85
C ILE A 138 16.35 -20.25 -11.31
N CYS A 139 15.20 -20.52 -11.93
CA CYS A 139 15.13 -21.13 -13.26
C CYS A 139 15.14 -20.12 -14.43
N LYS A 140 15.06 -18.82 -14.14
CA LYS A 140 15.02 -17.71 -15.13
C LYS A 140 13.80 -17.69 -16.06
N GLN A 141 12.79 -18.53 -15.82
CA GLN A 141 11.53 -18.52 -16.56
C GLN A 141 10.52 -17.53 -15.99
N GLN A 142 9.54 -17.12 -16.79
CA GLN A 142 8.53 -16.13 -16.41
C GLN A 142 7.64 -16.61 -15.23
N CYS A 143 7.44 -15.75 -14.23
CA CYS A 143 6.52 -15.95 -13.11
C CYS A 143 5.14 -15.34 -13.39
N GLY A 144 4.14 -15.74 -12.61
CA GLY A 144 2.79 -15.17 -12.63
C GLY A 144 1.98 -15.52 -13.89
N THR A 145 2.34 -16.60 -14.58
CA THR A 145 1.68 -17.04 -15.81
C THR A 145 0.37 -17.78 -15.55
N GLN A 146 0.20 -18.34 -14.35
CA GLN A 146 -0.98 -19.13 -14.01
C GLN A 146 -2.12 -18.22 -13.52
N PRO A 147 -3.38 -18.47 -13.90
CA PRO A 147 -4.53 -17.69 -13.46
C PRO A 147 -4.97 -18.06 -12.03
N LYS A 148 -4.03 -18.05 -11.08
CA LYS A 148 -4.25 -18.36 -9.67
C LYS A 148 -3.24 -17.61 -8.79
N LEU A 149 -3.45 -17.65 -7.49
CA LEU A 149 -2.46 -17.16 -6.52
C LEU A 149 -1.27 -18.13 -6.46
N CYS A 150 -0.23 -17.87 -7.25
CA CYS A 150 1.01 -18.66 -7.33
C CYS A 150 2.25 -17.79 -7.30
N ASP A 151 3.39 -18.44 -7.09
CA ASP A 151 4.72 -17.81 -7.03
C ASP A 151 4.87 -16.84 -5.85
N TYR A 152 6.10 -16.41 -5.59
CA TYR A 152 6.45 -15.57 -4.46
C TYR A 152 7.23 -14.35 -4.94
N ARG A 153 7.04 -13.22 -4.25
CA ARG A 153 7.85 -12.01 -4.38
C ARG A 153 8.42 -11.61 -3.03
N CYS A 154 9.72 -11.32 -2.97
CA CYS A 154 10.32 -10.73 -1.78
C CYS A 154 10.04 -9.22 -1.74
N VAL A 155 9.54 -8.70 -0.63
CA VAL A 155 9.18 -7.27 -0.47
C VAL A 155 10.39 -6.33 -0.40
N TRP A 156 11.60 -6.88 -0.25
CA TRP A 156 12.85 -6.12 -0.17
C TRP A 156 13.61 -6.17 -1.48
N CYS A 157 14.09 -7.35 -1.89
CA CYS A 157 14.89 -7.48 -3.12
C CYS A 157 14.08 -7.57 -4.41
N GLN A 158 12.75 -7.61 -4.33
CA GLN A 158 11.83 -7.75 -5.48
C GLN A 158 12.02 -9.02 -6.33
N TYR A 159 12.88 -9.94 -5.92
CA TYR A 159 13.01 -11.23 -6.60
C TYR A 159 11.71 -11.99 -6.57
N THR A 160 11.44 -12.68 -7.67
CA THR A 160 10.33 -13.60 -7.82
C THR A 160 10.82 -15.04 -7.89
N VAL A 161 10.04 -15.96 -7.34
CA VAL A 161 10.38 -17.39 -7.29
C VAL A 161 9.12 -18.20 -7.55
N HIS A 162 9.20 -19.20 -8.43
CA HIS A 162 8.10 -20.14 -8.63
C HIS A 162 7.81 -20.96 -7.37
N ASP A 163 6.57 -21.45 -7.22
CA ASP A 163 6.23 -22.37 -6.12
C ASP A 163 7.19 -23.58 -6.05
N GLU A 164 7.53 -24.16 -7.21
CA GLU A 164 8.42 -25.33 -7.32
C GLU A 164 9.89 -24.98 -7.02
N CYS A 165 10.33 -23.75 -7.33
CA CYS A 165 11.70 -23.29 -7.09
C CYS A 165 11.91 -22.77 -5.66
N MET A 166 10.86 -22.66 -4.84
CA MET A 166 10.94 -22.06 -3.52
C MET A 166 11.90 -22.81 -2.59
N MET A 167 11.92 -24.15 -2.64
CA MET A 167 12.81 -24.96 -1.81
C MET A 167 14.29 -24.72 -2.12
N ASP A 168 14.64 -24.52 -3.39
CA ASP A 168 16.02 -24.19 -3.78
C ASP A 168 16.39 -22.75 -3.41
N CYS A 169 15.43 -21.83 -3.48
CA CYS A 169 15.65 -20.46 -3.03
C CYS A 169 15.93 -20.39 -1.52
N LEU A 170 15.29 -21.22 -0.70
CA LEU A 170 15.53 -21.25 0.74
C LEU A 170 16.96 -21.67 1.13
N LYS A 171 17.71 -22.32 0.21
CA LYS A 171 19.15 -22.59 0.39
C LYS A 171 20.00 -21.33 0.23
N THR A 172 19.46 -20.30 -0.42
CA THR A 172 20.10 -18.99 -0.52
C THR A 172 19.69 -18.19 0.71
N GLU A 173 20.59 -18.08 1.69
CA GLU A 173 20.20 -17.74 3.07
C GLU A 173 19.84 -16.26 3.29
N GLU A 174 20.21 -15.34 2.38
CA GLU A 174 20.18 -13.90 2.70
C GLU A 174 19.64 -12.98 1.60
N CYS A 175 18.79 -12.04 2.02
CA CYS A 175 18.25 -11.00 1.16
C CYS A 175 19.29 -9.91 0.89
N THR A 176 19.66 -9.75 -0.38
CA THR A 176 20.66 -8.78 -0.82
C THR A 176 20.10 -7.38 -1.11
N PHE A 177 18.79 -7.16 -0.88
CA PHE A 177 18.02 -5.98 -1.30
C PHE A 177 17.94 -5.75 -2.83
N GLY A 178 18.44 -6.68 -3.64
CA GLY A 178 18.25 -6.68 -5.08
C GLY A 178 18.92 -5.50 -5.79
N GLU A 179 18.32 -5.06 -6.89
CA GLU A 179 18.85 -3.99 -7.75
C GLU A 179 18.95 -2.64 -7.03
N PHE A 180 17.95 -2.31 -6.20
CA PHE A 180 17.89 -1.03 -5.49
C PHE A 180 18.63 -1.01 -4.16
N ARG A 181 19.46 -2.04 -3.87
CA ARG A 181 20.16 -2.20 -2.59
C ARG A 181 20.95 -0.97 -2.14
N ASP A 182 21.51 -0.23 -3.10
CA ASP A 182 22.36 0.92 -2.80
C ASP A 182 21.53 2.18 -2.49
N LEU A 183 20.22 2.16 -2.79
CA LEU A 183 19.26 3.24 -2.52
C LEU A 183 18.44 3.00 -1.25
N ILE A 184 18.44 1.78 -0.71
CA ILE A 184 17.61 1.38 0.43
C ILE A 184 18.35 1.66 1.73
N ILE A 185 17.66 2.21 2.74
CA ILE A 185 18.12 2.21 4.13
C ILE A 185 17.72 0.86 4.76
N PRO A 186 18.67 -0.04 5.05
CA PRO A 186 18.33 -1.36 5.57
C PRO A 186 17.73 -1.27 6.99
N PRO A 187 16.77 -2.14 7.36
CA PRO A 187 16.20 -2.14 8.71
C PRO A 187 17.22 -2.35 9.83
N TYR A 188 18.26 -3.17 9.60
CA TYR A 188 19.35 -3.38 10.56
C TYR A 188 20.17 -2.10 10.81
N TYR A 189 20.34 -1.24 9.79
CA TYR A 189 21.06 0.02 9.93
C TYR A 189 20.36 0.93 10.94
N LEU A 190 19.04 1.06 10.80
CA LEU A 190 18.23 1.89 11.69
C LEU A 190 18.19 1.35 13.12
N SER A 191 18.16 0.03 13.29
CA SER A 191 18.25 -0.60 14.61
C SER A 191 19.57 -0.27 15.30
N THR A 192 20.69 -0.37 14.58
CA THR A 192 22.02 -0.02 15.08
C THR A 192 22.11 1.45 15.48
N ILE A 193 21.63 2.37 14.63
CA ILE A 193 21.59 3.80 14.92
C ILE A 193 20.71 4.12 16.13
N ASN A 194 19.55 3.47 16.26
CA ASN A 194 18.65 3.66 17.39
C ASN A 194 19.29 3.17 18.69
N GLN A 195 20.00 2.04 18.66
CA GLN A 195 20.76 1.53 19.81
C GLN A 195 21.89 2.48 20.20
N MET A 196 22.66 3.02 19.23
CA MET A 196 23.71 4.02 19.48
C MET A 196 23.18 5.28 20.16
N ARG A 197 22.01 5.78 19.73
CA ARG A 197 21.35 6.93 20.35
C ARG A 197 20.95 6.64 21.80
N LYS A 198 20.47 5.43 22.10
CA LYS A 198 20.14 5.01 23.48
C LYS A 198 21.40 4.92 24.36
N ASP A 199 22.47 4.36 23.81
CA ASP A 199 23.74 4.16 24.53
C ASP A 199 24.58 5.45 24.63
N LYS A 200 24.11 6.58 24.06
CA LYS A 200 24.83 7.87 23.95
C LYS A 200 26.23 7.74 23.33
N ARG A 201 26.44 6.73 22.48
CA ARG A 201 27.72 6.47 21.80
C ARG A 201 27.60 6.85 20.34
N THR A 202 28.18 7.97 19.94
CA THR A 202 28.23 8.45 18.55
C THR A 202 29.47 7.94 17.81
N ASN A 203 29.75 6.63 17.85
CA ASN A 203 30.82 6.08 17.02
C ASN A 203 30.25 5.51 15.70
N TYR A 204 30.21 6.37 14.68
CA TYR A 204 29.80 6.04 13.31
C TYR A 204 30.65 4.93 12.67
N GLU A 205 31.88 4.67 13.16
CA GLU A 205 32.77 3.60 12.69
C GLU A 205 32.15 2.21 12.82
N LYS A 206 31.22 2.01 13.77
CA LYS A 206 30.50 0.74 13.93
C LYS A 206 29.50 0.46 12.82
N VAL A 207 29.11 1.49 12.05
CA VAL A 207 28.12 1.38 10.97
C VAL A 207 28.80 1.30 9.59
N VAL A 208 30.04 1.80 9.49
CA VAL A 208 30.86 1.79 8.27
C VAL A 208 31.03 0.40 7.64
N PRO A 209 31.20 -0.72 8.39
CA PRO A 209 31.31 -2.06 7.79
C PRO A 209 30.06 -2.48 6.99
N TYR A 210 28.91 -1.90 7.29
CA TYR A 210 27.65 -2.16 6.59
C TYR A 210 27.44 -1.21 5.40
N CYS A 211 28.18 -0.11 5.34
CA CYS A 211 28.09 0.91 4.31
C CYS A 211 29.01 0.52 3.15
N ARG A 212 28.43 -0.02 2.08
CA ARG A 212 29.17 -0.38 0.87
C ARG A 212 29.73 0.90 0.21
N LYS A 213 30.83 0.76 -0.55
CA LYS A 213 31.51 1.87 -1.25
C LYS A 213 30.59 2.75 -2.11
N HIS A 214 29.46 2.19 -2.59
CA HIS A 214 28.49 2.88 -3.46
C HIS A 214 27.12 3.06 -2.81
N TRP A 215 26.97 2.81 -1.50
CA TRP A 215 25.70 2.97 -0.81
C TRP A 215 25.33 4.46 -0.74
N MET A 216 24.26 4.84 -1.43
CA MET A 216 23.72 6.19 -1.48
C MET A 216 22.20 6.17 -1.33
N PRO A 217 21.66 6.03 -0.10
CA PRO A 217 20.23 6.10 0.15
C PRO A 217 19.54 7.29 -0.48
N VAL A 218 18.34 7.06 -1.01
CA VAL A 218 17.47 8.12 -1.50
C VAL A 218 16.35 8.39 -0.51
N ILE A 219 16.08 9.66 -0.22
CA ILE A 219 14.93 10.11 0.55
C ILE A 219 13.95 10.76 -0.43
N ILE A 220 12.73 10.25 -0.47
CA ILE A 220 11.66 10.70 -1.34
C ILE A 220 10.79 11.69 -0.58
N LEU A 221 10.64 12.89 -1.13
CA LEU A 221 9.75 13.92 -0.64
C LEU A 221 8.74 14.24 -1.73
N ALA A 222 7.47 13.90 -1.56
CA ALA A 222 6.45 14.28 -2.53
C ALA A 222 5.32 15.06 -1.86
N ASN A 223 4.84 16.10 -2.53
CA ASN A 223 3.63 16.80 -2.12
C ASN A 223 2.43 16.23 -2.87
N THR A 224 1.61 15.42 -2.20
CA THR A 224 0.43 14.76 -2.80
C THR A 224 -0.68 15.72 -3.20
N ARG A 225 -0.64 16.97 -2.73
CA ARG A 225 -1.59 18.03 -3.11
C ARG A 225 -1.18 18.79 -4.37
N SER A 226 0.02 18.57 -4.87
CA SER A 226 0.55 19.23 -6.07
C SER A 226 0.28 18.39 -7.33
N GLY A 227 0.09 19.05 -8.47
CA GLY A 227 -0.01 18.40 -9.78
C GLY A 227 -1.34 17.67 -10.02
N ASN A 228 -1.29 16.54 -10.73
CA ASN A 228 -2.45 15.77 -11.18
C ASN A 228 -2.96 14.75 -10.13
N ASN A 229 -2.70 14.98 -8.83
CA ASN A 229 -3.06 14.07 -7.73
C ASN A 229 -2.51 12.63 -7.83
N MET A 230 -1.50 12.38 -8.68
CA MET A 230 -0.83 11.07 -8.79
C MET A 230 0.23 10.82 -7.69
N GLY A 231 0.43 11.79 -6.80
CA GLY A 231 1.47 11.73 -5.77
C GLY A 231 1.27 10.57 -4.79
N GLU A 232 0.03 10.19 -4.46
CA GLU A 232 -0.24 9.07 -3.56
C GLU A 232 0.20 7.73 -4.16
N THR A 233 -0.16 7.49 -5.43
CA THR A 233 0.28 6.30 -6.17
C THR A 233 1.80 6.25 -6.29
N LEU A 234 2.44 7.38 -6.63
CA LEU A 234 3.90 7.48 -6.74
C LEU A 234 4.60 7.14 -5.42
N LEU A 235 4.13 7.70 -4.30
CA LEU A 235 4.66 7.38 -2.98
C LEU A 235 4.45 5.90 -2.62
N GLY A 236 3.33 5.31 -3.05
CA GLY A 236 3.06 3.87 -2.91
C GLY A 236 4.12 3.02 -3.61
N GLU A 237 4.42 3.32 -4.88
CA GLU A 237 5.46 2.60 -5.64
C GLU A 237 6.84 2.72 -4.98
N PHE A 238 7.21 3.92 -4.50
CA PHE A 238 8.46 4.09 -3.77
C PHE A 238 8.49 3.29 -2.45
N LYS A 239 7.37 3.14 -1.73
CA LYS A 239 7.30 2.30 -0.52
C LYS A 239 7.42 0.80 -0.82
N ILE A 240 6.94 0.36 -1.99
CA ILE A 240 7.14 -1.03 -2.45
C ILE A 240 8.63 -1.31 -2.64
N LEU A 241 9.37 -0.38 -3.25
CA LEU A 241 10.79 -0.55 -3.58
C LEU A 241 11.71 -0.28 -2.37
N LEU A 242 11.52 0.85 -1.68
CA LEU A 242 12.40 1.37 -0.64
C LEU A 242 11.92 1.03 0.78
N ASN A 243 12.75 1.30 1.79
CA ASN A 243 12.26 1.25 3.17
C ASN A 243 11.20 2.37 3.36
N PRO A 244 9.99 2.08 3.88
CA PRO A 244 8.94 3.09 4.02
C PRO A 244 9.35 4.35 4.81
N VAL A 245 10.38 4.26 5.67
CA VAL A 245 10.94 5.42 6.37
C VAL A 245 11.57 6.46 5.45
N GLN A 246 11.94 6.07 4.22
CA GLN A 246 12.56 6.96 3.24
C GLN A 246 11.54 7.77 2.45
N VAL A 247 10.23 7.52 2.61
CA VAL A 247 9.19 8.02 1.71
C VAL A 247 8.22 8.91 2.47
N PHE A 248 8.30 10.21 2.21
CA PHE A 248 7.57 11.24 2.95
C PHE A 248 6.56 11.98 2.09
N ASP A 249 5.35 12.12 2.65
CA ASP A 249 4.29 12.96 2.10
C ASP A 249 4.37 14.35 2.74
N LEU A 250 4.77 15.34 1.95
CA LEU A 250 4.94 16.72 2.39
C LEU A 250 3.61 17.42 2.72
N SER A 251 2.47 16.85 2.33
CA SER A 251 1.16 17.34 2.79
C SER A 251 0.86 16.95 4.24
N LYS A 252 1.61 15.98 4.80
CA LYS A 252 1.42 15.45 6.16
C LYS A 252 2.57 15.81 7.09
N ILE A 253 3.79 15.93 6.56
CA ILE A 253 5.01 16.16 7.33
C ILE A 253 5.81 17.31 6.71
N ALA A 254 6.21 18.28 7.53
CA ALA A 254 7.06 19.38 7.06
C ALA A 254 8.45 18.87 6.59
N PRO A 255 9.04 19.46 5.53
CA PRO A 255 10.34 19.06 4.98
C PRO A 255 11.43 18.96 6.04
N ALA A 256 11.52 19.94 6.94
CA ALA A 256 12.53 19.93 8.01
C ALA A 256 12.45 18.68 8.91
N LYS A 257 11.24 18.17 9.19
CA LYS A 257 11.08 16.92 9.97
C LYS A 257 11.49 15.70 9.15
N ALA A 258 11.15 15.65 7.86
CA ALA A 258 11.54 14.55 7.00
C ALA A 258 13.07 14.48 6.81
N LEU A 259 13.70 15.64 6.63
CA LEU A 259 15.16 15.79 6.47
C LEU A 259 15.96 15.45 7.74
N GLN A 260 15.31 15.31 8.90
CA GLN A 260 16.00 14.76 10.09
C GLN A 260 16.57 13.36 9.84
N LEU A 261 15.98 12.58 8.92
CA LEU A 261 16.55 11.29 8.53
C LEU A 261 17.93 11.43 7.88
N CYS A 262 18.22 12.53 7.17
CA CYS A 262 19.55 12.79 6.60
C CYS A 262 20.63 12.84 7.69
N THR A 263 20.30 13.40 8.86
CA THR A 263 21.24 13.50 10.00
C THR A 263 21.63 12.15 10.60
N LEU A 264 20.86 11.10 10.26
CA LEU A 264 21.14 9.73 10.68
C LEU A 264 22.09 9.00 9.75
N LEU A 265 22.27 9.49 8.53
CA LEU A 265 23.07 8.85 7.50
C LEU A 265 24.52 9.38 7.52
N PRO A 266 25.50 8.62 6.97
CA PRO A 266 26.88 9.10 6.86
C PRO A 266 26.95 10.37 6.00
N CYS A 267 27.91 11.26 6.31
CA CYS A 267 28.14 12.48 5.52
C CYS A 267 28.39 12.13 4.04
N ASN A 268 27.81 12.92 3.13
CA ASN A 268 27.90 12.78 1.67
C ASN A 268 27.34 11.48 1.07
N ALA A 269 26.54 10.72 1.83
CA ALA A 269 25.97 9.45 1.38
C ALA A 269 24.46 9.48 1.11
N VAL A 270 23.81 10.64 1.06
CA VAL A 270 22.34 10.73 0.86
C VAL A 270 21.97 11.52 -0.39
N ARG A 271 20.92 11.08 -1.08
CA ARG A 271 20.25 11.84 -2.14
C ARG A 271 18.84 12.17 -1.71
N VAL A 272 18.38 13.38 -1.98
CA VAL A 272 16.98 13.78 -1.76
C VAL A 272 16.31 13.94 -3.12
N LEU A 273 15.25 13.17 -3.36
CA LEU A 273 14.41 13.29 -4.55
C LEU A 273 13.11 14.00 -4.15
N VAL A 274 12.89 15.18 -4.73
CA VAL A 274 11.68 15.97 -4.51
C VAL A 274 10.74 15.80 -5.71
N CYS A 275 9.53 15.35 -5.46
CA CYS A 275 8.48 15.19 -6.47
C CYS A 275 7.38 16.23 -6.22
N GLY A 276 7.39 17.31 -7.00
CA GLY A 276 6.41 18.39 -6.93
C GLY A 276 6.70 19.48 -7.95
N GLY A 277 5.93 20.57 -7.92
CA GLY A 277 6.22 21.76 -8.70
C GLY A 277 7.29 22.64 -8.03
N ASP A 278 7.66 23.74 -8.68
CA ASP A 278 8.74 24.64 -8.23
C ASP A 278 8.56 25.14 -6.79
N GLY A 279 7.31 25.46 -6.38
CA GLY A 279 7.03 25.87 -5.01
C GLY A 279 7.30 24.78 -3.96
N THR A 280 7.11 23.50 -4.32
CA THR A 280 7.47 22.38 -3.43
C THR A 280 8.99 22.22 -3.35
N VAL A 281 9.70 22.41 -4.46
CA VAL A 281 11.16 22.37 -4.49
C VAL A 281 11.74 23.51 -3.66
N GLY A 282 11.28 24.75 -3.85
CA GLY A 282 11.68 25.91 -3.06
C GLY A 282 11.50 25.68 -1.56
N TRP A 283 10.32 25.20 -1.15
CA TRP A 283 10.04 24.91 0.26
C TRP A 283 10.99 23.87 0.87
N VAL A 284 11.41 22.85 0.10
CA VAL A 284 12.39 21.87 0.56
C VAL A 284 13.79 22.49 0.64
N LEU A 285 14.19 23.32 -0.33
CA LEU A 285 15.48 24.01 -0.33
C LEU A 285 15.61 24.97 0.85
N ASP A 286 14.57 25.73 1.16
CA ASP A 286 14.53 26.62 2.33
C ASP A 286 14.76 25.81 3.63
N ALA A 287 14.10 24.66 3.77
CA ALA A 287 14.29 23.79 4.92
C ALA A 287 15.71 23.19 5.00
N ILE A 288 16.35 22.89 3.87
CA ILE A 288 17.75 22.42 3.85
C ILE A 288 18.69 23.51 4.36
N ASP A 289 18.48 24.76 3.91
CA ASP A 289 19.29 25.92 4.33
C ASP A 289 19.12 26.20 5.83
N GLU A 290 17.88 26.20 6.33
CA GLU A 290 17.56 26.36 7.75
C GLU A 290 18.22 25.28 8.63
N MET A 291 18.20 24.02 8.18
CA MET A 291 18.80 22.91 8.92
C MET A 291 20.33 22.89 8.84
N LYS A 292 20.95 23.75 8.00
CA LYS A 292 22.39 23.77 7.74
C LYS A 292 22.95 22.40 7.33
N ILE A 293 22.14 21.60 6.64
CA ILE A 293 22.56 20.30 6.11
C ILE A 293 23.46 20.62 4.90
N LYS A 294 24.77 20.54 5.10
CA LYS A 294 25.78 20.66 4.03
C LYS A 294 26.10 19.30 3.44
#